data_AF-A0A3N4SAX3-F1
#
_entry.id   AF-A0A3N4SAX3-F1
#
_cell.length_a   1.000
_cell.length_b   1.000
_cell.length_c   1.000
_cell.angle_alpha   90.00
_cell.angle_beta   90.00
_cell.angle_gamma   90.00
#
_symmetry.space_group_name_H-M   'P 1'
#
loop_
_entity.id
_entity.type
_entity.pdbx_description
1 polymer ?
#
loop_
_entity_poly.entity_id
_entity_poly.type
_entity_poly.pdbx_seq_one_letter_code
_entity_poly.pdbx_strand_id
1 'polypeptide(L)'
;MTRIDGPFPITVNATDDGAELDISSFLIRAVLTQLVTDAAEDPEGVGEELAGIGGLLKSAVHQGRDSHARHEFDAKMQELVERFAAGGTIPLYGAAVGQMRDALAVIAAPRPVPAQREAGAA
;
A
#
# COMPACT_ATOMS: atom_id res chain seq x y z
N MET A 1 -16.41 5.68 -5.67
CA MET A 1 -15.25 4.95 -6.19
C MET A 1 -14.73 5.71 -7.40
N THR A 2 -13.48 6.16 -7.38
CA THR A 2 -12.84 6.92 -8.46
C THR A 2 -11.58 6.20 -8.89
N ARG A 3 -11.43 5.95 -10.19
CA ARG A 3 -10.23 5.33 -10.75
C ARG A 3 -9.23 6.41 -11.15
N ILE A 4 -7.97 6.19 -10.75
CA ILE A 4 -6.82 7.01 -11.12
C ILE A 4 -6.01 6.22 -12.15
N ASP A 5 -5.84 6.81 -13.33
CA ASP A 5 -5.11 6.17 -14.42
C ASP A 5 -3.60 6.21 -14.17
N GLY A 6 -2.87 5.30 -14.81
CA GLY A 6 -1.42 5.20 -14.66
C GLY A 6 -0.88 3.84 -15.08
N PRO A 7 0.45 3.63 -14.96
CA PRO A 7 1.05 2.32 -15.22
C PRO A 7 0.52 1.25 -14.25
N PHE A 8 0.23 1.66 -13.01
CA PHE A 8 -0.46 0.88 -12.01
C PHE A 8 -1.71 1.65 -11.58
N PRO A 9 -2.86 1.42 -12.23
CA PRO A 9 -4.09 2.11 -11.90
C PRO A 9 -4.48 1.89 -10.44
N ILE A 10 -4.85 2.97 -9.75
CA ILE A 10 -5.26 2.97 -8.34
C ILE A 10 -6.75 3.28 -8.30
N THR A 11 -7.49 2.56 -7.45
CA THR A 11 -8.89 2.91 -7.18
C THR A 11 -9.00 3.55 -5.81
N VAL A 12 -9.63 4.72 -5.74
CA VAL A 12 -9.93 5.44 -4.50
C VAL A 12 -11.37 5.14 -4.10
N ASN A 13 -11.54 4.53 -2.94
CA ASN A 13 -12.84 4.24 -2.34
C ASN A 13 -13.07 5.17 -1.15
N ALA A 14 -14.10 6.01 -1.23
CA ALA A 14 -14.50 6.83 -0.10
C ALA A 14 -15.10 5.94 1.00
N THR A 15 -14.72 6.19 2.24
CA THR A 15 -15.29 5.56 3.44
C THR A 15 -15.87 6.65 4.35
N ASP A 16 -16.53 6.26 5.44
CA ASP A 16 -17.06 7.22 6.39
C ASP A 16 -15.96 8.06 7.07
N ASP A 17 -14.79 7.47 7.27
CA ASP A 17 -13.65 8.06 7.98
C ASP A 17 -12.55 8.60 7.04
N GLY A 18 -12.70 8.46 5.72
CA GLY A 18 -11.70 8.93 4.75
C GLY A 18 -11.74 8.17 3.43
N ALA A 19 -10.61 7.57 3.07
CA ALA A 19 -10.47 6.84 1.81
C ALA A 19 -9.60 5.58 1.96
N GLU A 20 -9.96 4.54 1.21
CA GLU A 20 -9.13 3.37 0.96
C GLU A 20 -8.54 3.46 -0.46
N LEU A 21 -7.27 3.05 -0.59
CA LEU A 21 -6.57 2.97 -1.87
C LEU A 21 -6.41 1.50 -2.25
N ASP A 22 -7.09 1.08 -3.31
CA ASP A 22 -6.84 -0.22 -3.92
C ASP A 22 -5.63 -0.12 -4.85
N ILE A 23 -4.54 -0.75 -4.40
CA ILE A 23 -3.25 -0.84 -5.10
C ILE A 23 -3.02 -2.24 -5.69
N SER A 24 -4.07 -3.06 -5.83
CA SER A 24 -3.95 -4.45 -6.28
C SER A 24 -3.23 -4.57 -7.62
N SER A 25 -3.43 -3.62 -8.55
CA SER A 25 -2.72 -3.61 -9.83
C SER A 25 -1.20 -3.49 -9.67
N PHE A 26 -0.72 -2.75 -8.67
CA PHE A 26 0.70 -2.63 -8.38
C PHE A 26 1.23 -3.92 -7.76
N LEU A 27 0.56 -4.43 -6.73
CA LEU A 27 0.96 -5.67 -6.06
C LEU A 27 1.04 -6.84 -7.05
N ILE A 28 0.05 -7.00 -7.92
CA ILE A 28 0.04 -8.11 -8.88
C ILE A 28 1.13 -7.95 -9.93
N ARG A 29 1.22 -6.78 -10.57
CA ARG A 29 2.04 -6.59 -11.77
C ARG A 29 3.51 -6.29 -11.50
N ALA A 30 3.81 -5.58 -10.40
CA ALA A 30 5.20 -5.27 -10.04
C ALA A 30 5.73 -6.33 -9.07
N VAL A 31 5.06 -6.50 -7.92
CA VAL A 31 5.61 -7.27 -6.80
C VAL A 31 5.49 -8.79 -7.05
N LEU A 32 4.26 -9.28 -7.22
CA LEU A 32 3.99 -10.71 -7.31
C LEU A 32 4.49 -11.32 -8.63
N THR A 33 4.41 -10.57 -9.73
CA THR A 33 4.96 -11.05 -11.01
C THR A 33 6.46 -11.25 -10.91
N GLN A 34 7.20 -10.29 -10.36
CA GLN A 34 8.65 -10.43 -10.19
C GLN A 34 9.01 -11.55 -9.20
N LEU A 35 8.29 -11.66 -8.07
CA LEU A 35 8.51 -12.75 -7.12
C LEU A 35 8.29 -14.13 -7.78
N VAL A 36 7.25 -14.27 -8.60
CA VAL A 36 6.97 -15.53 -9.33
C VAL A 36 8.03 -15.79 -10.39
N THR A 37 8.52 -14.76 -11.08
CA THR A 37 9.64 -14.90 -12.03
C THR A 37 10.90 -15.38 -11.32
N ASP A 38 11.29 -14.74 -10.23
CA ASP A 38 12.48 -15.12 -9.47
C ASP A 38 12.36 -16.55 -8.91
N ALA A 39 11.17 -16.92 -8.40
CA ALA A 39 10.92 -18.27 -7.91
C ALA A 39 10.89 -19.33 -9.03
N ALA A 40 10.56 -18.94 -10.26
CA ALA A 40 10.62 -19.84 -11.41
C ALA A 40 12.07 -20.06 -11.90
N GLU A 41 12.93 -19.05 -11.74
CA GLU A 41 14.35 -19.10 -12.10
C GLU A 41 15.19 -19.81 -11.02
N ASP A 42 14.91 -19.57 -9.74
CA ASP A 42 15.61 -20.15 -8.59
C ASP A 42 14.64 -20.46 -7.44
N PRO A 43 13.91 -21.59 -7.50
CA PRO A 43 12.91 -21.94 -6.49
C PRO A 43 13.54 -22.26 -5.13
N GLU A 44 14.74 -22.85 -5.11
CA GLU A 44 15.43 -23.20 -3.87
C GLU A 44 15.95 -21.94 -3.17
N GLY A 45 16.64 -21.04 -3.90
CA GLY A 45 17.18 -19.81 -3.33
C GLY A 45 16.09 -18.88 -2.79
N VAL A 46 15.00 -18.67 -3.54
CA VAL A 46 13.86 -17.88 -3.05
C VAL A 46 13.19 -18.55 -1.85
N GLY A 47 13.04 -19.88 -1.88
CA GLY A 47 12.48 -20.63 -0.77
C GLY A 47 13.30 -20.51 0.52
N GLU A 48 14.63 -20.64 0.41
CA GLU A 48 15.56 -20.49 1.53
C GLU A 48 15.58 -19.05 2.08
N GLU A 49 15.60 -18.05 1.21
CA GLU A 49 15.52 -16.64 1.60
C GLU A 49 14.26 -16.35 2.42
N LEU A 50 13.08 -16.73 1.92
CA LEU A 50 11.81 -16.53 2.61
C LEU A 50 11.73 -17.33 3.92
N ALA A 51 12.27 -18.55 3.96
CA ALA A 51 12.35 -19.35 5.18
C ALA A 51 13.24 -18.69 6.24
N GLY A 52 14.38 -18.13 5.83
CA GLY A 52 15.30 -17.39 6.70
C GLY A 52 14.62 -16.17 7.33
N ILE A 53 13.92 -15.37 6.53
CA ILE A 53 13.12 -14.22 7.00
C ILE A 53 12.03 -14.67 7.98
N GLY A 54 11.35 -15.78 7.69
CA GLY A 54 10.38 -16.38 8.60
C GLY A 54 10.99 -16.81 9.95
N GLY A 55 12.24 -17.28 9.94
CA GLY A 55 13.01 -17.60 11.16
C GLY A 55 13.32 -16.36 12.01
N LEU A 56 13.71 -15.26 11.36
CA LEU A 56 13.94 -13.96 12.02
C LEU A 56 12.65 -13.42 12.64
N LEU A 57 11.52 -13.47 11.91
CA LEU A 57 10.23 -13.04 12.42
C LEU A 57 9.83 -13.81 13.69
N LYS A 58 9.95 -15.15 13.67
CA LYS A 58 9.67 -15.99 14.83
C LYS A 58 10.55 -15.59 16.01
N SER A 59 11.85 -15.39 15.78
CA SER A 59 12.79 -14.99 16.83
C SER A 59 12.45 -13.61 17.40
N ALA A 60 12.14 -12.63 16.54
CA ALA A 60 11.76 -11.27 16.92
C ALA A 60 10.50 -11.23 17.80
N VAL A 61 9.50 -12.07 17.49
CA VAL A 61 8.27 -12.19 18.31
C VAL A 61 8.59 -12.67 19.73
N HIS A 62 9.54 -13.60 19.89
CA HIS A 62 9.90 -14.14 21.21
C HIS A 62 10.85 -13.23 22.00
N GLN A 63 11.73 -12.49 21.32
CA GLN A 63 12.77 -11.68 21.95
C GLN A 63 12.37 -10.22 22.19
N GLY A 64 11.26 -9.76 21.60
CA GLY A 64 10.73 -8.42 21.80
C GLY A 64 11.24 -7.37 20.80
N ARG A 65 10.73 -6.15 20.95
CA ARG A 65 10.77 -5.08 19.93
C ARG A 65 12.16 -4.52 19.63
N ASP A 66 13.09 -4.60 20.59
CA ASP A 66 14.47 -4.07 20.45
C ASP A 66 15.51 -5.20 20.37
N SER A 67 15.07 -6.36 19.88
CA SER A 67 15.96 -7.50 19.67
C SER A 67 16.74 -7.37 18.36
N HIS A 68 17.94 -7.92 18.32
CA HIS A 68 18.74 -8.03 17.10
C HIS A 68 17.95 -8.70 15.97
N ALA A 69 17.20 -9.75 16.29
CA ALA A 69 16.36 -10.46 15.33
C ALA A 69 15.27 -9.57 14.71
N ARG A 70 14.74 -8.60 15.46
CA ARG A 70 13.75 -7.65 14.92
C ARG A 70 14.39 -6.70 13.93
N HIS A 71 15.56 -6.15 14.27
CA HIS A 71 16.30 -5.26 13.37
C HIS A 71 16.73 -5.97 12.08
N GLU A 72 17.22 -7.21 12.18
CA GLU A 72 17.55 -8.03 11.00
C GLU A 72 16.32 -8.35 10.15
N PHE A 73 15.19 -8.69 10.78
CA PHE A 73 13.93 -8.91 10.07
C PHE A 73 13.50 -7.66 9.31
N ASP A 74 13.47 -6.50 9.98
CA ASP A 74 13.04 -5.24 9.38
C ASP A 74 13.98 -4.83 8.22
N ALA A 75 15.29 -5.04 8.36
CA ALA A 75 16.27 -4.84 7.28
C ALA A 75 16.00 -5.73 6.07
N LYS A 76 15.76 -7.04 6.29
CA LYS A 76 15.43 -7.96 5.19
C LYS A 76 14.12 -7.64 4.50
N MET A 77 13.09 -7.23 5.26
CA MET A 77 11.83 -6.77 4.66
C MET A 77 12.03 -5.50 3.82
N GLN A 78 12.89 -4.59 4.26
CA GLN A 78 13.22 -3.39 3.49
C GLN A 78 13.95 -3.74 2.18
N GLU A 79 14.90 -4.69 2.20
CA GLU A 79 15.55 -5.21 0.99
C GLU A 79 14.52 -5.78 -0.01
N LEU A 80 13.52 -6.53 0.46
CA LEU A 80 12.44 -7.04 -0.39
C LEU A 80 11.58 -5.92 -0.98
N VAL A 81 11.27 -4.88 -0.20
CA VAL A 81 10.50 -3.72 -0.67
C VAL A 81 11.28 -2.94 -1.74
N GLU A 82 12.58 -2.78 -1.56
CA GLU A 82 13.46 -2.14 -2.56
C GLU A 82 13.52 -2.96 -3.86
N ARG A 83 13.72 -4.28 -3.74
CA ARG A 83 13.83 -5.20 -4.87
C ARG A 83 12.53 -5.33 -5.66
N PHE A 84 11.41 -5.61 -4.99
CA PHE A 84 10.17 -6.01 -5.64
C PHE A 84 9.12 -4.90 -5.76
N ALA A 85 9.17 -3.91 -4.86
CA ALA A 85 8.15 -2.86 -4.78
C ALA A 85 8.71 -1.46 -5.08
N ALA A 86 9.87 -1.35 -5.74
CA ALA A 86 10.49 -0.07 -6.10
C ALA A 86 10.54 0.91 -4.91
N GLY A 87 10.94 0.41 -3.73
CA GLY A 87 10.99 1.19 -2.49
C GLY A 87 9.61 1.47 -1.87
N GLY A 88 8.58 0.73 -2.25
CA GLY A 88 7.20 0.89 -1.76
C GLY A 88 6.47 2.08 -2.38
N THR A 89 6.92 2.56 -3.54
CA THR A 89 6.36 3.75 -4.20
C THR A 89 5.61 3.39 -5.47
N ILE A 90 4.45 4.02 -5.69
CA ILE A 90 3.69 3.89 -6.93
C ILE A 90 3.80 5.21 -7.68
N PRO A 91 4.43 5.23 -8.87
CA PRO A 91 4.60 6.46 -9.62
C PRO A 91 3.25 6.91 -10.21
N LEU A 92 2.93 8.18 -9.99
CA LEU A 92 1.83 8.87 -10.65
C LEU A 92 2.39 9.92 -11.60
N TYR A 93 1.87 9.97 -12.83
CA TYR A 93 2.37 10.86 -13.88
C TYR A 93 1.28 11.75 -14.44
N GLY A 94 1.63 12.98 -14.77
CA GLY A 94 0.79 13.91 -15.52
C GLY A 94 -0.62 14.05 -14.95
N ALA A 95 -1.63 13.74 -15.78
CA ALA A 95 -3.03 13.85 -15.42
C ALA A 95 -3.43 13.01 -14.19
N ALA A 96 -2.76 11.87 -13.95
CA ALA A 96 -3.04 10.99 -12.81
C ALA A 96 -2.85 11.70 -11.45
N VAL A 97 -1.87 12.61 -11.36
CA VAL A 97 -1.62 13.40 -10.14
C VAL A 97 -2.82 14.32 -9.88
N GLY A 98 -3.34 14.97 -10.93
CA GLY A 98 -4.54 15.81 -10.86
C GLY A 98 -5.79 15.00 -10.50
N GLN A 99 -5.98 13.85 -11.15
CA GLN A 99 -7.09 12.94 -10.84
C GLN A 99 -7.07 12.50 -9.37
N MET A 100 -5.90 12.15 -8.83
CA MET A 100 -5.74 11.76 -7.42
C MET A 100 -6.08 12.92 -6.49
N ARG A 101 -5.54 14.10 -6.75
CA ARG A 101 -5.86 15.32 -5.99
C ARG A 101 -7.36 15.58 -5.96
N ASP A 102 -8.01 15.55 -7.12
CA ASP A 102 -9.43 15.89 -7.25
C ASP A 102 -10.31 14.84 -6.55
N ALA A 103 -9.96 13.56 -6.67
CA ALA A 103 -10.64 12.48 -5.96
C ALA A 103 -10.55 12.64 -4.43
N LEU A 104 -9.35 12.94 -3.91
CA LEU A 104 -9.13 13.14 -2.48
C LEU A 104 -9.78 14.43 -1.96
N ALA A 105 -9.80 15.50 -2.76
CA ALA A 105 -10.43 16.77 -2.39
C ALA A 105 -11.95 16.61 -2.20
N VAL A 106 -12.61 15.80 -3.04
CA VAL A 106 -14.04 15.50 -2.88
C VAL A 106 -14.31 14.75 -1.57
N ILE A 107 -13.44 13.81 -1.20
CA ILE A 107 -13.58 13.02 0.02
C ILE A 107 -13.32 13.86 1.28
N ALA A 108 -12.30 14.73 1.23
CA ALA A 108 -11.94 15.60 2.33
C ALA A 108 -12.92 16.77 2.55
N ALA A 109 -13.80 17.07 1.59
CA ALA A 109 -14.76 18.14 1.70
C ALA A 109 -15.71 17.91 2.89
N PRO A 110 -15.93 18.91 3.77
CA PRO A 110 -16.87 18.78 4.89
C PRO A 110 -18.26 18.37 4.37
N ARG A 111 -18.87 17.36 5.00
CA ARG A 111 -20.24 16.98 4.66
C ARG A 111 -21.15 18.18 4.92
N PRO A 112 -22.00 18.60 3.97
CA PRO A 112 -22.91 19.70 4.20
C PRO A 112 -23.84 19.32 5.36
N VAL A 113 -23.71 20.05 6.47
CA VAL A 113 -24.65 19.93 7.59
C VAL A 113 -25.98 20.49 7.10
N PRO A 114 -27.10 19.77 7.25
CA PRO A 114 -28.41 20.33 6.97
C PRO A 114 -28.57 21.60 7.80
N ALA A 115 -28.60 22.76 7.16
CA ALA A 115 -28.95 23.99 7.84
C ALA A 115 -30.33 23.76 8.47
N GLN A 116 -30.40 23.86 9.81
CA GLN A 116 -31.66 23.94 10.53
C GLN A 116 -32.48 24.98 9.79
N ARG A 117 -33.58 24.57 9.15
CA ARG A 117 -34.56 25.50 8.57
C ARG A 117 -34.83 26.54 9.64
N GLU A 118 -34.54 27.80 9.34
CA GLU A 118 -35.01 28.92 10.14
C GLU A 118 -36.53 28.76 10.24
N ALA A 119 -36.99 28.19 11.35
CA ALA A 119 -38.38 28.26 11.77
C ALA A 119 -38.60 29.67 12.33
N GLY A 120 -38.43 30.67 11.47
CA GLY A 120 -38.93 32.02 11.63
C GLY A 120 -40.09 32.18 10.67
N ALA A 121 -41.30 31.88 11.12
CA ALA A 121 -42.53 32.33 10.47
C ALA A 121 -43.64 32.45 11.53
N ALA A 122 -43.84 33.71 11.93
CA ALA A 122 -45.04 34.38 12.45
C ALA A 122 -45.96 33.66 13.46
#